data_AF-A0A3A5AHJ2-F1
#
_entry.id   AF-A0A3A5AHJ2-F1
#
_cell.length_a   1.000
_cell.length_b   1.000
_cell.length_c   1.000
_cell.angle_alpha   90.00
_cell.angle_beta   90.00
_cell.angle_gamma   90.00
#
_symmetry.space_group_name_H-M   'P 1'
#
loop_
_entity.id
_entity.type
_entity.pdbx_description
1 polymer ?
#
loop_
_entity_poly.entity_id
_entity_poly.type
_entity_poly.pdbx_seq_one_letter_code
_entity_poly.pdbx_strand_id
1 'polypeptide(L)'
;MHIPEEHKKLLKELGLEDGDFQCFDGESVSYEFDETRGVRLYDPYYRTSYQEYIEVDGWSAWSLEKDTFMSDLLEDTRAEVARAQAEIGKPSQEDIAKAMQKRFGKKRV
;
A
#
# COMPACT_ATOMS: atom_id res chain seq x y z
N MET A 1 10.48 16.71 15.40
CA MET A 1 9.92 17.80 14.57
C MET A 1 8.56 18.23 15.10
N HIS A 2 8.12 19.49 14.92
CA HIS A 2 6.72 19.89 15.22
C HIS A 2 5.90 19.92 13.93
N ILE A 3 4.77 19.21 13.92
CA ILE A 3 3.87 19.10 12.77
C ILE A 3 2.53 19.71 13.19
N PRO A 4 2.07 20.82 12.56
CA PRO A 4 0.74 21.38 12.77
C PRO A 4 -0.34 20.33 12.53
N GLU A 5 -1.45 20.41 13.26
CA GLU A 5 -2.54 19.43 13.12
C GLU A 5 -3.15 19.42 11.71
N GLU A 6 -3.17 20.57 11.04
CA GLU A 6 -3.63 20.70 9.65
C GLU A 6 -2.77 19.85 8.71
N HIS A 7 -1.44 19.88 8.89
CA HIS A 7 -0.51 19.10 8.07
C HIS A 7 -0.57 17.61 8.43
N LYS A 8 -0.78 17.26 9.70
CA LYS A 8 -0.99 15.87 10.11
C LYS A 8 -2.20 15.25 9.41
N LYS A 9 -3.28 16.02 9.26
CA LYS A 9 -4.47 15.55 8.55
C LYS A 9 -4.15 15.21 7.09
N LEU A 10 -3.42 16.09 6.40
CA LEU A 10 -2.99 15.86 5.02
C LEU A 10 -2.04 14.65 4.89
N LEU A 11 -1.10 14.48 5.83
CA LEU A 11 -0.20 13.32 5.88
C LEU A 11 -0.97 12.01 6.12
N LYS A 12 -2.03 12.03 6.93
CA LYS A 12 -2.93 10.86 7.08
C LYS A 12 -3.69 10.56 5.79
N GLU A 13 -4.14 11.60 5.08
CA GLU A 13 -4.79 11.42 3.76
C GLU A 13 -3.83 10.86 2.71
N LEU A 14 -2.52 11.11 2.85
CA LEU A 14 -1.45 10.50 2.06
C LEU A 14 -1.22 9.01 2.39
N GLY A 15 -1.75 8.51 3.51
CA GLY A 15 -1.64 7.11 3.92
C GLY A 15 -0.71 6.85 5.11
N LEU A 16 -0.26 7.88 5.83
CA LEU A 16 0.49 7.70 7.06
C LEU A 16 -0.42 7.35 8.24
N GLU A 17 0.05 6.46 9.10
CA GLU A 17 -0.59 6.08 10.35
C GLU A 17 -0.16 6.98 11.51
N ASP A 18 -0.95 6.99 12.60
CA ASP A 18 -0.60 7.75 13.81
C ASP A 18 0.77 7.36 14.40
N GLY A 19 1.17 6.10 14.23
CA GLY A 19 2.48 5.60 14.65
C GLY A 19 3.62 6.18 13.82
N ASP A 20 3.41 6.53 12.56
CA ASP A 20 4.47 7.03 11.68
C ASP A 20 4.96 8.42 12.10
N PHE A 21 4.12 9.22 12.76
CA PHE A 21 4.52 10.54 13.26
C PHE A 21 5.67 10.49 14.28
N GLN A 22 5.90 9.34 14.91
CA GLN A 22 7.04 9.15 15.82
C GLN A 22 8.37 9.03 15.08
N CYS A 23 8.34 8.68 13.79
CA CYS A 23 9.52 8.58 12.94
C CYS A 23 10.03 9.95 12.50
N PHE A 24 9.22 11.02 12.59
CA PHE A 24 9.56 12.38 12.13
C PHE A 24 10.62 13.06 13.01
N ASP A 25 11.87 12.79 12.66
CA ASP A 25 13.05 13.34 13.31
C ASP A 25 13.57 14.62 12.62
N GLY A 26 13.22 14.84 11.34
CA GLY A 26 13.66 16.00 10.54
C GLY A 26 14.99 15.79 9.79
N GLU A 27 15.63 14.63 9.95
CA GLU A 27 16.86 14.23 9.24
C GLU A 27 16.59 13.01 8.34
N SER A 28 16.04 11.92 8.91
CA SER A 28 15.70 10.69 8.17
C SER A 28 14.26 10.68 7.69
N VAL A 29 13.32 11.19 8.50
CA VAL A 29 11.92 11.37 8.09
C VAL A 29 11.50 12.82 8.33
N SER A 30 11.02 13.47 7.28
CA SER A 30 10.57 14.86 7.31
C SER A 30 9.37 15.05 6.38
N TYR A 31 8.74 16.22 6.40
CA TYR A 31 7.72 16.58 5.42
C TYR A 31 7.88 18.03 5.01
N GLU A 32 7.32 18.34 3.85
CA GLU A 32 7.10 19.71 3.39
C GLU A 32 5.64 19.94 3.08
N PHE A 33 5.22 21.19 3.26
CA PHE A 33 3.89 21.66 2.95
C PHE A 33 4.01 22.88 2.03
N ASP A 34 3.20 22.86 0.97
CA ASP A 34 3.03 23.93 0.02
C ASP A 34 1.52 24.17 -0.17
N GLU A 35 1.08 25.43 -0.14
CA GLU A 35 -0.35 25.76 -0.24
C GLU A 35 -0.98 25.37 -1.59
N THR A 36 -0.16 25.27 -2.65
CA THR A 36 -0.61 24.95 -4.01
C THR A 36 -0.44 23.47 -4.37
N ARG A 37 0.56 22.79 -3.78
CA ARG A 37 0.92 21.39 -4.09
C ARG A 37 0.59 20.41 -2.96
N GLY A 38 0.31 20.89 -1.76
CA GLY A 38 -0.13 20.07 -0.63
C GLY A 38 1.04 19.63 0.22
N VAL A 39 1.02 18.38 0.70
CA VAL A 39 2.13 17.81 1.49
C VAL A 39 2.95 16.83 0.67
N ARG A 40 4.26 16.77 0.95
CA ARG A 40 5.13 15.68 0.51
C ARG A 40 5.92 15.13 1.69
N LEU A 41 6.20 13.84 1.65
CA LEU A 41 6.96 13.11 2.66
C LEU A 41 8.40 12.95 2.20
N TYR A 42 9.36 13.15 3.09
CA TYR A 42 10.73 12.69 2.93
C TYR A 42 10.92 11.43 3.76
N ASP A 43 11.11 10.29 3.09
CA ASP A 43 11.36 9.01 3.74
C ASP A 43 12.21 8.09 2.84
N PRO A 44 13.49 8.45 2.58
CA PRO A 44 14.38 7.67 1.70
C PRO A 44 14.59 6.21 2.12
N TYR A 45 14.20 5.85 3.36
CA TYR A 45 14.41 4.53 3.93
C TYR A 45 13.10 3.76 4.19
N TYR A 46 11.95 4.25 3.72
CA TYR A 46 10.63 3.62 3.93
C TYR A 46 10.39 3.24 5.41
N ARG A 47 10.69 4.16 6.33
CA ARG A 47 10.46 3.98 7.77
C ARG A 47 9.01 4.18 8.18
N THR A 48 8.24 4.85 7.34
CA THR A 48 6.81 5.08 7.53
C THR A 48 5.99 4.05 6.79
N SER A 49 4.70 3.98 7.09
CA SER A 49 3.74 3.12 6.39
C SER A 49 3.32 3.64 5.01
N TYR A 50 4.03 4.64 4.47
CA TYR A 50 3.75 5.19 3.14
C TYR A 50 3.95 4.12 2.06
N GLN A 51 2.92 3.87 1.26
CA GLN A 51 2.87 2.74 0.32
C GLN A 51 3.25 3.11 -1.11
N GLU A 52 3.34 4.40 -1.43
CA GLU A 52 3.67 4.83 -2.77
C GLU A 52 5.19 4.91 -2.99
N TYR A 53 5.55 5.14 -4.24
CA TYR A 53 6.95 5.28 -4.62
C TYR A 53 7.56 6.56 -4.05
N ILE A 54 8.79 6.44 -3.58
CA ILE A 54 9.61 7.55 -3.11
C ILE A 54 10.72 7.72 -4.14
N GLU A 55 10.86 8.94 -4.66
CA GLU A 55 11.83 9.26 -5.70
C GLU A 55 13.27 9.06 -5.22
N VAL A 56 14.22 9.07 -6.16
CA VAL A 56 15.64 8.81 -5.86
C VAL A 56 16.25 9.82 -4.89
N ASP A 57 15.66 11.02 -4.80
CA ASP A 57 16.03 12.07 -3.86
C ASP A 57 15.39 11.89 -2.47
N GLY A 58 14.61 10.84 -2.25
CA GLY A 58 14.03 10.50 -0.94
C GLY A 58 12.69 11.15 -0.65
N TRP A 59 12.15 11.94 -1.60
CA TRP A 59 10.86 12.60 -1.48
C TRP A 59 9.74 11.82 -2.17
N SER A 60 8.55 11.86 -1.59
CA SER A 60 7.32 11.42 -2.24
C SER A 60 6.85 12.46 -3.25
N ALA A 61 5.97 12.03 -4.15
CA ALA A 61 5.15 12.95 -4.91
C ALA A 61 4.32 13.86 -3.97
N TRP A 62 3.95 15.03 -4.48
CA TRP A 62 3.08 15.97 -3.78
C TRP A 62 1.65 15.43 -3.71
N SER A 63 1.00 15.59 -2.55
CA SER A 63 -0.34 15.05 -2.29
C SER A 63 -1.42 15.57 -3.25
N LEU A 64 -1.31 16.81 -3.73
CA LEU A 64 -2.26 17.38 -4.71
C LEU A 64 -1.88 17.12 -6.17
N GLU A 65 -0.64 16.73 -6.45
CA GLU A 65 -0.22 16.31 -7.80
C GLU A 65 -0.63 14.87 -8.13
N LYS A 66 -1.38 14.19 -7.25
CA LYS A 66 -1.97 12.84 -7.43
C LYS A 66 -1.32 12.05 -8.57
N ASP A 67 -0.11 11.56 -8.34
CA ASP A 67 0.46 10.51 -9.18
C ASP A 67 -0.19 9.19 -8.75
N THR A 68 -1.48 9.05 -9.07
CA THR A 68 -2.27 7.84 -8.83
C THR A 68 -1.79 6.64 -9.65
N PHE A 69 -0.64 6.71 -10.31
CA PHE A 69 -0.21 5.75 -11.32
C PHE A 69 -0.10 4.32 -10.75
N MET A 70 0.51 4.17 -9.57
CA MET A 70 0.65 2.86 -8.92
C MET A 70 -0.62 2.39 -8.23
N SER A 71 -1.38 3.31 -7.62
CA SER A 71 -2.64 3.01 -6.95
C SER A 71 -3.73 2.56 -7.94
N ASP A 72 -3.83 3.22 -9.09
CA ASP A 72 -4.75 2.90 -10.18
C ASP A 72 -4.40 1.54 -10.82
N LEU A 73 -3.11 1.26 -11.03
CA LEU A 73 -2.64 -0.03 -11.55
C LEU A 73 -2.98 -1.20 -10.59
N LEU A 74 -2.87 -0.97 -9.28
CA LEU A 74 -3.15 -2.00 -8.27
C LEU A 74 -4.64 -2.17 -7.98
N GLU A 75 -5.46 -1.12 -8.12
CA GLU A 75 -6.92 -1.21 -7.97
C GLU A 75 -7.53 -2.12 -9.04
N ASP A 76 -7.15 -1.96 -10.30
CA ASP A 76 -7.66 -2.78 -11.40
C ASP A 76 -7.28 -4.27 -11.20
N THR A 77 -6.03 -4.49 -10.77
CA THR A 77 -5.54 -5.84 -10.44
C THR A 77 -6.26 -6.44 -9.22
N ARG A 78 -6.53 -5.64 -8.18
CA ARG A 78 -7.27 -6.08 -6.98
C ARG A 78 -8.73 -6.36 -7.29
N ALA A 79 -9.36 -5.57 -8.18
CA ALA A 79 -10.72 -5.78 -8.64
C ALA A 79 -10.85 -7.07 -9.46
N GLU A 80 -9.90 -7.35 -10.35
CA GLU A 80 -9.84 -8.59 -11.12
C GLU A 80 -9.65 -9.81 -10.20
N VAL A 81 -8.75 -9.72 -9.21
CA VAL A 81 -8.54 -10.79 -8.21
C VAL A 81 -9.79 -10.99 -7.35
N ALA A 82 -10.50 -9.93 -6.95
CA ALA A 82 -11.74 -10.03 -6.20
C ALA A 82 -12.87 -10.67 -7.02
N ARG A 83 -12.99 -10.32 -8.30
CA ARG A 83 -13.95 -10.95 -9.24
C ARG A 83 -13.65 -12.42 -9.45
N ALA A 84 -12.38 -12.75 -9.70
CA ALA A 84 -11.94 -14.14 -9.81
C ALA A 84 -12.19 -14.93 -8.52
N GLN A 85 -11.97 -14.36 -7.33
CA GLN A 85 -12.29 -15.01 -6.05
C GLN A 85 -13.79 -15.13 -5.77
N ALA A 86 -14.63 -14.23 -6.28
CA ALA A 86 -16.08 -14.31 -6.17
C ALA A 86 -16.68 -15.35 -7.13
N GLU A 87 -16.11 -15.50 -8.32
CA GLU A 87 -16.51 -16.53 -9.30
C GLU A 87 -16.00 -17.93 -8.92
N ILE A 88 -14.80 -18.00 -8.33
CA ILE A 88 -14.26 -19.24 -7.77
C ILE A 88 -14.80 -19.39 -6.35
N GLY A 89 -16.09 -19.74 -6.23
CA GLY A 89 -16.66 -20.18 -4.96
C GLY A 89 -15.71 -21.17 -4.31
N LYS A 90 -15.16 -20.82 -3.13
CA LYS A 90 -14.09 -21.58 -2.46
C LYS A 90 -14.45 -23.07 -2.51
N PRO A 91 -13.68 -23.92 -3.21
CA PRO A 91 -13.99 -25.34 -3.25
C PRO A 91 -14.00 -25.86 -1.81
N SER A 92 -15.04 -26.62 -1.47
CA SER A 92 -15.17 -27.20 -0.14
C SER A 92 -13.92 -28.03 0.16
N GLN A 93 -13.55 -28.18 1.44
CA GLN A 93 -12.46 -29.07 1.81
C GLN A 93 -12.64 -30.49 1.24
N GLU A 94 -13.87 -30.95 1.03
CA GLU A 94 -14.19 -32.21 0.35
C GLU A 94 -13.81 -32.23 -1.14
N ASP A 95 -13.99 -31.13 -1.87
CA ASP A 95 -13.61 -31.01 -3.28
C ASP A 95 -12.09 -30.99 -3.44
N ILE A 96 -11.40 -30.30 -2.51
CA ILE A 96 -9.94 -30.29 -2.44
C ILE A 96 -9.42 -31.69 -2.10
N ALA A 97 -10.03 -32.41 -1.16
CA ALA A 97 -9.66 -33.77 -0.81
C ALA A 97 -9.87 -34.76 -1.98
N LYS A 98 -10.99 -34.65 -2.72
CA LYS A 98 -11.24 -35.45 -3.94
C LYS A 98 -10.23 -35.14 -5.04
N ALA A 99 -9.89 -33.87 -5.25
CA ALA A 99 -8.89 -33.47 -6.24
C ALA A 99 -7.48 -33.99 -5.88
N MET A 100 -7.10 -33.92 -4.60
CA MET A 100 -5.85 -34.49 -4.08
C MET A 100 -5.82 -36.01 -4.25
N GLN A 101 -6.89 -36.73 -3.89
CA GLN A 101 -6.97 -38.18 -4.06
C GLN A 101 -6.91 -38.59 -5.54
N LYS A 102 -7.50 -37.80 -6.45
CA LYS A 102 -7.45 -38.05 -7.91
C LYS A 102 -6.06 -37.81 -8.50
N ARG A 103 -5.31 -36.81 -8.01
CA ARG A 103 -3.96 -36.49 -8.51
C ARG A 103 -2.87 -37.37 -7.90
N PHE A 104 -3.00 -37.73 -6.62
CA PHE A 104 -1.98 -38.49 -5.88
C PHE A 104 -2.35 -39.97 -5.66
N GLY A 105 -3.61 -40.38 -5.85
CA GLY A 105 -4.05 -41.77 -5.72
C GLY A 105 -3.71 -42.67 -6.92
N LYS A 106 -3.07 -42.14 -7.97
CA LYS A 106 -2.53 -42.93 -9.08
C LYS A 106 -1.00 -42.97 -9.07
N LYS A 107 -0.47 -43.63 -8.04
CA LYS A 107 0.68 -44.53 -8.22
C LYS A 107 0.35 -45.83 -7.50
N ARG A 108 -0.08 -46.81 -8.30
CA ARG A 108 -0.21 -48.23 -7.94
C ARG A 108 1.17 -48.86 -7.87
N VAL A 109 1.38 -49.76 -6.91
CA VAL A 109 1.99 -51.11 -7.00
C VAL A 109 2.06 -51.68 -5.60
#